data_AF-A0A392NMI9-F1
#
_entry.id   AF-A0A392NMI9-F1
#
_cell.length_a   1.000
_cell.length_b   1.000
_cell.length_c   1.000
_cell.angle_alpha   90.00
_cell.angle_beta   90.00
_cell.angle_gamma   90.00
#
_symmetry.space_group_name_H-M   'P 1'
#
loop_
_entity.id
_entity.type
_entity.pdbx_description
1 polymer ?
#
loop_
_entity_poly.entity_id
_entity_poly.type
_entity_poly.pdbx_seq_one_letter_code
_entity_poly.pdbx_strand_id
1 'polypeptide(L)' 'MLVRRCPNHRICAAELMHIFINGMEKHQRMHLDASAGGSIQSKTPSKVEELIEIICQNEYNKHQEEEGPPLG' A
#
# COMPACT_ATOMS: atom_id res chain seq x y z
N MET A 1 -12.48 -4.22 3.79
CA MET A 1 -11.82 -5.53 4.03
C MET A 1 -12.81 -6.66 3.84
N LEU A 2 -12.84 -7.36 2.70
CA LEU A 2 -13.60 -8.60 2.57
C LEU A 2 -12.91 -9.57 1.61
N VAL A 3 -11.80 -10.17 2.05
CA VAL A 3 -11.41 -11.49 1.52
C VAL A 3 -12.12 -12.52 2.38
N ARG A 4 -13.27 -12.99 1.92
CA ARG A 4 -13.97 -14.13 2.55
C ARG A 4 -13.02 -15.33 2.43
N ARG A 5 -12.42 -15.73 3.56
CA ARG A 5 -11.56 -16.91 3.65
C ARG A 5 -12.37 -18.13 3.18
N CYS A 6 -12.07 -18.62 1.98
CA CYS A 6 -12.53 -19.92 1.52
C CYS A 6 -11.71 -20.99 2.26
N PRO A 7 -12.33 -21.92 3.00
CA PRO A 7 -11.62 -22.81 3.94
C PRO A 7 -10.60 -23.75 3.28
N ASN A 8 -10.60 -23.89 1.94
CA ASN A 8 -9.72 -24.80 1.19
C ASN A 8 -8.72 -24.12 0.23
N HIS A 9 -8.76 -22.79 0.09
CA HIS A 9 -7.77 -22.07 -0.72
C HIS A 9 -7.04 -21.06 0.16
N ARG A 10 -5.90 -21.49 0.72
CA ARG A 10 -4.98 -20.58 1.38
C ARG A 10 -4.29 -19.76 0.28
N ILE A 11 -4.88 -18.64 -0.09
CA ILE A 11 -4.20 -17.64 -0.91
C ILE A 11 -2.95 -17.23 -0.13
N CYS A 12 -1.77 -17.47 -0.69
CA CYS A 12 -0.53 -17.14 -0.01
C CYS A 12 -0.31 -15.62 -0.03
N ALA A 13 0.57 -15.11 0.85
CA ALA A 13 0.84 -13.68 0.94
C ALA A 13 1.31 -13.08 -0.40
N ALA A 14 2.09 -13.83 -1.18
CA ALA A 14 2.52 -13.42 -2.51
C ALA A 14 1.36 -13.24 -3.50
N GLU A 15 0.38 -14.14 -3.50
CA GLU A 15 -0.82 -14.02 -4.33
C GLU A 15 -1.70 -12.85 -3.90
N LEU A 16 -1.88 -12.64 -2.59
CA LEU A 16 -2.63 -11.50 -2.07
C LEU A 16 -2.00 -10.17 -2.48
N MET A 17 -0.67 -10.05 -2.38
CA MET A 17 0.05 -8.87 -2.86
C MET A 17 -0.14 -8.69 -4.36
N HIS A 18 -0.05 -9.76 -5.13
CA HIS A 18 -0.17 -9.67 -6.57
C HIS A 18 -1.57 -9.21 -6.99
N ILE A 19 -2.62 -9.71 -6.33
CA ILE A 19 -4.00 -9.27 -6.52
C ILE A 19 -4.15 -7.80 -6.12
N PHE A 20 -3.58 -7.40 -4.98
CA PHE A 20 -3.64 -6.02 -4.49
C PHE A 20 -2.99 -5.05 -5.49
N ILE A 21 -1.73 -5.28 -5.87
CA ILE A 21 -1.00 -4.41 -6.81
C ILE A 21 -1.68 -4.35 -8.18
N ASN A 22 -2.19 -5.48 -8.68
CA ASN A 22 -2.91 -5.51 -9.94
C ASN A 22 -4.27 -4.79 -9.89
N GLY A 23 -4.91 -4.75 -8.72
CA GLY A 23 -6.15 -4.03 -8.47
C GLY A 23 -6.01 -2.52 -8.28
N MET A 24 -4.78 -2.02 -8.05
CA MET A 24 -4.53 -0.58 -7.93
C MET A 24 -4.61 0.15 -9.27
N GLU A 25 -5.01 1.42 -9.24
CA GLU A 25 -4.94 2.29 -10.40
C GLU A 25 -3.49 2.51 -10.85
N LYS A 26 -3.30 2.72 -12.16
CA LYS A 26 -1.96 2.87 -12.77
C LYS A 26 -1.13 3.98 -12.11
N HIS A 27 -1.77 5.09 -11.75
CA HIS A 27 -1.08 6.22 -11.12
C HIS A 27 -0.57 5.86 -9.72
N GLN A 28 -1.36 5.13 -8.92
CA GLN A 28 -0.99 4.68 -7.59
C GLN A 28 0.14 3.65 -7.65
N ARG A 29 0.08 2.72 -8.62
CA ARG A 29 1.15 1.74 -8.85
C ARG A 29 2.47 2.42 -9.21
N MET A 30 2.44 3.46 -10.04
CA MET A 30 3.62 4.23 -10.40
C MET A 30 4.25 4.95 -9.20
N HIS A 31 3.44 5.52 -8.30
CA HIS A 31 3.94 6.13 -7.07
C HIS A 31 4.59 5.08 -6.17
N LEU A 32 3.96 3.92 -6.05
CA LEU A 32 4.47 2.80 -5.28
C LEU A 32 5.81 2.27 -5.83
N ASP A 33 5.91 2.11 -7.16
CA ASP A 33 7.14 1.70 -7.83
C ASP A 33 8.26 2.74 -7.66
N ALA A 34 7.93 4.04 -7.72
CA ALA A 34 8.89 5.11 -7.47
C ALA A 34 9.39 5.10 -6.01
N SER A 35 8.50 4.97 -5.04
CA SER A 35 8.84 4.86 -3.61
C SER A 35 9.63 3.58 -3.29
N ALA A 36 9.40 2.50 -4.02
CA ALA A 36 10.15 1.26 -3.89
C ALA A 36 11.52 1.31 -4.59
N GLY A 37 11.81 2.33 -5.41
CA GLY A 37 13.02 2.42 -6.22
C GLY A 37 13.07 1.41 -7.36
N GLY A 38 11.92 1.02 -7.91
CA GLY A 38 11.76 -0.02 -8.92
C GLY A 38 10.44 -0.78 -8.74
N SER A 39 10.17 -1.78 -9.57
CA SER A 39 8.87 -2.48 -9.51
C SER A 39 8.63 -3.13 -8.15
N ILE A 40 7.52 -2.76 -7.49
CA ILE A 40 7.12 -3.31 -6.19
C ILE A 40 6.93 -4.83 -6.25
N GLN A 41 6.54 -5.38 -7.41
CA GLN A 41 6.36 -6.83 -7.60
C GLN A 41 7.67 -7.63 -7.47
N SER A 42 8.82 -6.96 -7.59
CA SER A 42 10.14 -7.58 -7.40
C SER A 42 10.65 -7.51 -5.95
N LYS A 43 9.91 -6.85 -5.05
CA LYS A 43 10.28 -6.69 -3.64
C LYS A 43 9.80 -7.88 -2.81
N THR A 44 10.53 -8.17 -1.74
CA THR A 44 10.12 -9.19 -0.76
C THR A 44 8.85 -8.73 -0.03
N PRO A 45 7.98 -9.67 0.40
CA PRO A 45 6.73 -9.33 1.10
C PRO A 45 6.91 -8.35 2.26
N SER A 46 7.96 -8.54 3.07
CA SER A 46 8.27 -7.65 4.20
C SER A 46 8.53 -6.20 3.78
N LYS A 47 9.16 -5.98 2.61
CA LYS A 47 9.44 -4.62 2.13
C LYS A 47 8.18 -3.95 1.57
N VAL A 48 7.26 -4.74 1.04
CA VAL A 48 5.96 -4.25 0.58
C VAL A 48 5.08 -3.85 1.77
N GLU A 49 5.06 -4.66 2.83
CA GLU A 49 4.35 -4.33 4.08
C GLU A 49 4.86 -3.01 4.69
N GLU A 50 6.19 -2.85 4.80
CA GLU A 50 6.80 -1.62 5.30
C GLU A 50 6.42 -0.39 4.45
N LEU A 51 6.40 -0.54 3.13
CA LEU A 51 6.00 0.55 2.22
C LEU A 51 4.52 0.92 2.34
N ILE A 52 3.64 -0.07 2.54
CA ILE A 52 2.21 0.18 2.78
C ILE A 52 2.03 0.93 4.10
N GLU A 53 2.74 0.54 5.16
CA GLU A 53 2.70 1.26 6.44
C GLU A 53 3.18 2.70 6.31
N ILE A 54 4.28 2.95 5.59
CA ILE A 54 4.79 4.30 5.32
C ILE A 54 3.77 5.14 4.55
N ILE A 55 3.11 4.57 3.54
CA ILE A 55 2.07 5.28 2.77
C ILE A 55 0.87 5.62 3.67
N CYS A 56 0.41 4.67 4.49
CA CYS A 56 -0.67 4.91 5.44
C CYS A 56 -0.31 5.97 6.50
N GLN A 57 0.94 6.00 6.98
CA GLN A 57 1.42 7.01 7.91
C GLN A 57 1.56 8.39 7.25
N ASN A 58 2.05 8.45 6.02
CA ASN A 58 2.18 9.71 5.27
C ASN A 58 0.82 10.35 4.96
N GLU A 59 -0.20 9.56 4.62
CA GLU A 59 -1.57 10.06 4.41
C GLU A 59 -2.17 10.62 5.72
N TYR A 60 -1.86 10.01 6.87
CA TYR A 60 -2.31 10.51 8.17
C TYR A 60 -1.65 11.83 8.57
N ASN A 61 -0.34 11.99 8.33
CA ASN A 61 0.37 13.24 8.61
C ASN A 61 -0.11 14.40 7.72
N LYS A 62 -0.43 14.12 6.45
CA LYS A 62 -0.95 15.14 5.52
C LYS A 62 -2.25 15.78 6.00
N HIS A 63 -3.11 15.00 6.66
CA HIS A 63 -4.35 15.50 7.24
C HIS A 63 -4.13 16.30 8.53
N GLN A 64 -3.01 16.11 9.23
CA GLN A 64 -2.70 16.92 10.42
C GLN A 64 -2.10 18.28 10.08
N GLU A 65 -1.45 18.41 8.92
CA GLU A 65 -0.82 19.66 8.49
C GLU A 65 -1.83 20.68 7.93
N GLU A 66 -2.95 20.23 7.38
CA GLU A 66 -4.05 21.10 6.92
C GLU A 66 -4.99 21.58 8.05
N GLU A 67 -4.90 20.94 9.22
CA GLU A 67 -5.62 21.31 10.46
C GLU A 67 -4.72 22.15 11.40
N GLY A 68 -3.69 22.81 10.86
CA GLY A 68 -2.95 23.83 11.60
C GLY A 68 -3.87 25.04 11.89
N PRO A 69 -3.83 25.63 13.10
CA PRO A 69 -4.77 26.69 13.46
C PRO A 69 -4.64 27.87 12.49
N PRO A 70 -5.74 28.53 12.10
CA PRO A 70 -5.66 29.70 11.23
C PRO A 70 -4.77 30.74 11.92
N LEU A 71 -3.77 31.23 11.18
CA LEU A 71 -2.90 32.31 11.63
C LEU A 71 -3.78 33.55 11.88
N GLY A 72 -4.11 33.77 13.15
CA GLY A 72 -4.72 34.99 13.68
C GLY A 72 -3.67 36.00 14.09
#